data_AF-A0A9P8YG30-F1
#
_entry.id   AF-A0A9P8YG30-F1
#
_cell.length_a   1.000
_cell.length_b   1.000
_cell.length_c   1.000
_cell.angle_alpha   90.00
_cell.angle_beta   90.00
_cell.angle_gamma   90.00
#
_symmetry.space_group_name_H-M   'P 1'
#
loop_
_entity.id
_entity.type
_entity.pdbx_description
1 polymer ?
#
loop_
_entity_poly.entity_id
_entity_poly.type
_entity_poly.pdbx_seq_one_letter_code
_entity_poly.pdbx_strand_id
1 'polypeptide(L)'
;MRRNLAIFRFIASVLAVPADTNQQSLDTPVHAAITFDNIPEAGATCGTQLTFSKVHLEAVLQRSYECSRPGTTCMGNNGQAYPRGWFNDGGQGGPKWKCGGDVAAADVSEFPLPTPLPTSPSRIFPNDTNNPGLYRLFYSLTKGFNPTSATMVYCGVAVHAAPYNTCDRSTATAATETPTAVGEL
;
A
#
# COMPACT_ATOMS: atom_id res chain seq x y z
N MET A 1 43.41 72.19 43.78
CA MET A 1 42.51 71.32 44.57
C MET A 1 41.55 70.60 43.62
N ARG A 2 41.34 69.32 43.89
CA ARG A 2 40.72 68.30 43.05
C ARG A 2 39.26 68.60 42.69
N ARG A 3 38.85 68.32 41.45
CA ARG A 3 37.45 68.13 41.09
C ARG A 3 37.29 66.95 40.11
N ASN A 4 36.71 65.89 40.66
CA ASN A 4 35.59 65.09 40.15
C ASN A 4 35.74 64.30 38.85
N LEU A 5 36.09 63.03 39.07
CA LEU A 5 35.51 61.81 38.53
C LEU A 5 34.18 61.98 37.75
N ALA A 6 34.17 61.60 36.47
CA ALA A 6 32.97 61.20 35.75
C ALA A 6 33.31 59.98 34.86
N ILE A 7 32.70 58.85 35.22
CA ILE A 7 32.80 57.55 34.57
C ILE A 7 31.91 57.58 33.33
N PHE A 8 32.48 57.45 32.13
CA PHE A 8 31.71 57.17 30.92
C PHE A 8 31.84 55.68 30.56
N ARG A 9 30.76 54.94 30.79
CA ARG A 9 30.56 53.58 30.27
C ARG A 9 30.29 53.68 28.77
N PHE A 10 31.20 53.17 27.94
CA PHE A 10 30.85 52.78 26.57
C PHE A 10 30.18 51.41 26.64
N ILE A 11 28.87 51.39 26.41
CA ILE A 11 28.12 50.16 26.13
C ILE A 11 28.45 49.81 24.68
N ALA A 12 29.25 48.77 24.46
CA ALA A 12 29.35 48.13 23.16
C ALA A 12 28.02 47.43 22.90
N SER A 13 27.18 48.01 22.05
CA SER A 13 26.04 47.31 21.47
C SER A 13 26.57 46.20 20.57
N VAL A 14 26.69 44.99 21.11
CA VAL A 14 26.79 43.78 20.28
C VAL A 14 25.44 43.67 19.57
N LEU A 15 25.40 44.11 18.31
CA LEU A 15 24.36 43.69 17.40
C LEU A 15 24.42 42.16 17.34
N ALA A 16 23.44 41.53 17.98
CA ALA A 16 23.13 40.13 17.76
C ALA A 16 22.80 39.99 16.28
N VAL A 17 23.78 39.54 15.50
CA VAL A 17 23.51 38.95 14.18
C VAL A 17 22.67 37.71 14.49
N PRO A 18 21.42 37.62 14.03
CA PRO A 18 20.71 36.36 14.13
C PRO A 18 21.57 35.33 13.42
N ALA A 19 21.88 34.23 14.09
CA ALA A 19 22.45 33.08 13.44
C ALA A 19 21.48 32.71 12.32
N ASP A 20 21.85 33.06 11.08
CA ASP A 20 21.26 32.48 9.88
C ASP A 20 21.52 30.98 10.03
N THR A 21 20.52 30.36 10.60
CA THR A 21 20.43 28.94 10.76
C THR A 21 20.21 28.48 9.33
N ASN A 22 21.31 28.26 8.61
CA ASN A 22 21.36 27.29 7.53
C ASN A 22 21.08 25.91 8.13
N GLN A 23 19.90 25.74 8.72
CA GLN A 23 19.20 24.49 8.67
C GLN A 23 18.86 24.34 7.20
N GLN A 24 19.77 23.69 6.47
CA GLN A 24 19.35 22.77 5.43
C GLN A 24 18.11 22.08 5.99
N SER A 25 16.97 22.37 5.37
CA SER A 25 15.75 21.61 5.57
C SER A 25 16.17 20.15 5.41
N LEU A 26 16.22 19.43 6.53
CA LEU A 26 16.42 17.99 6.52
C LEU A 26 15.39 17.46 5.55
N ASP A 27 15.87 16.75 4.53
CA ASP A 27 15.08 16.01 3.54
C ASP A 27 13.74 15.60 4.14
N THR A 28 12.69 16.32 3.76
CA THR A 28 11.37 15.70 3.84
C THR A 28 11.49 14.55 2.86
N PRO A 29 11.39 13.27 3.29
CA PRO A 29 11.44 12.17 2.34
C PRO A 29 10.34 12.47 1.34
N VAL A 30 10.74 12.69 0.08
CA VAL A 30 9.81 12.83 -1.04
C VAL A 30 8.96 11.58 -0.96
N HIS A 31 7.73 11.71 -0.46
CA HIS A 31 6.81 10.59 -0.45
C HIS A 31 6.59 10.31 -1.93
N ALA A 32 7.08 9.15 -2.39
CA ALA A 32 6.86 8.73 -3.77
C ALA A 32 5.36 8.88 -4.06
N ALA A 33 5.02 9.60 -5.13
CA ALA A 33 3.62 9.74 -5.53
C ALA A 33 3.14 8.35 -5.96
N ILE A 34 2.22 7.75 -5.20
CA ILE A 34 1.62 6.46 -5.52
C ILE A 34 0.35 6.74 -6.30
N THR A 35 0.19 6.07 -7.45
CA THR A 35 -1.03 6.11 -8.24
C THR A 35 -1.66 4.71 -8.25
N PHE A 36 -2.98 4.66 -8.08
CA PHE A 36 -3.76 3.45 -8.19
C PHE A 36 -4.51 3.44 -9.51
N ASP A 37 -4.47 2.30 -10.20
CA ASP A 37 -5.11 2.13 -11.51
C ASP A 37 -6.02 0.89 -11.52
N ASN A 38 -7.04 0.92 -12.38
CA ASN A 38 -8.01 -0.17 -12.61
C ASN A 38 -8.81 -0.63 -11.38
N ILE A 39 -8.99 0.22 -10.36
CA ILE A 39 -9.88 -0.09 -9.24
C ILE A 39 -11.33 0.19 -9.67
N PRO A 40 -12.26 -0.78 -9.57
CA PRO A 40 -13.65 -0.56 -9.94
C PRO A 40 -14.31 0.51 -9.05
N GLU A 41 -15.11 1.41 -9.65
CA GLU A 41 -15.84 2.44 -8.89
C GLU A 41 -16.82 1.85 -7.87
N ALA A 42 -17.48 0.74 -8.23
CA ALA A 42 -18.36 0.01 -7.32
C ALA A 42 -17.60 -0.78 -6.23
N GLY A 43 -16.27 -0.88 -6.35
CA GLY A 43 -15.44 -1.74 -5.52
C GLY A 43 -15.52 -3.22 -5.91
N ALA A 44 -15.32 -4.07 -4.92
CA ALA A 44 -15.18 -5.52 -5.07
C ALA A 44 -16.20 -6.26 -4.20
N THR A 45 -16.96 -7.21 -4.76
CA THR A 45 -18.02 -7.90 -4.02
C THR A 45 -17.75 -9.40 -3.92
N CYS A 46 -17.50 -9.92 -2.72
CA CYS A 46 -17.37 -11.34 -2.48
C CYS A 46 -18.72 -11.94 -2.08
N GLY A 47 -19.31 -12.75 -2.98
CA GLY A 47 -20.63 -13.34 -2.75
C GLY A 47 -21.74 -12.29 -2.78
N THR A 48 -22.75 -12.40 -1.92
CA THR A 48 -23.91 -11.48 -1.90
C THR A 48 -23.89 -10.46 -0.76
N GLN A 49 -22.95 -10.58 0.19
CA GLN A 49 -23.03 -9.85 1.47
C GLN A 49 -21.81 -9.00 1.79
N LEU A 50 -20.67 -9.23 1.14
CA LEU A 50 -19.45 -8.51 1.45
C LEU A 50 -18.98 -7.69 0.26
N THR A 51 -19.02 -6.37 0.40
CA THR A 51 -18.53 -5.43 -0.62
C THR A 51 -17.45 -4.54 -0.04
N PHE A 52 -16.28 -4.58 -0.64
CA PHE A 52 -15.16 -3.69 -0.36
C PHE A 52 -15.27 -2.47 -1.27
N SER A 53 -15.45 -1.29 -0.69
CA SER A 53 -15.52 -0.04 -1.47
C SER A 53 -14.18 0.28 -2.13
N LYS A 54 -14.20 1.05 -3.23
CA LYS A 54 -13.00 1.58 -3.88
C LYS A 54 -12.02 2.22 -2.89
N VAL A 55 -12.51 3.10 -2.02
CA VAL A 55 -11.70 3.77 -0.97
C VAL A 55 -11.00 2.76 -0.06
N HIS A 56 -11.67 1.67 0.28
CA HIS A 56 -11.05 0.63 1.10
C HIS A 56 -9.96 -0.13 0.35
N LEU A 57 -10.20 -0.46 -0.93
CA LEU A 57 -9.21 -1.11 -1.79
C LEU A 57 -7.97 -0.22 -1.99
N GLU A 58 -8.15 1.08 -2.22
CA GLU A 58 -7.07 2.08 -2.30
C GLU A 58 -6.25 2.14 -1.01
N ALA A 59 -6.92 2.16 0.14
CA ALA A 59 -6.23 2.20 1.43
C ALA A 59 -5.41 0.92 1.70
N VAL A 60 -5.90 -0.23 1.24
CA VAL A 60 -5.19 -1.52 1.37
C VAL A 60 -3.99 -1.57 0.41
N LEU A 61 -4.13 -1.06 -0.81
CA LEU A 61 -3.02 -0.91 -1.76
C LEU A 61 -1.95 0.03 -1.23
N GLN A 62 -2.34 1.19 -0.71
CA GLN A 62 -1.45 2.13 -0.04
C GLN A 62 -0.65 1.44 1.07
N ARG A 63 -1.35 0.70 1.93
CA ARG A 63 -0.71 -0.02 3.03
C ARG A 63 0.23 -1.11 2.54
N SER A 64 -0.15 -1.82 1.49
CA SER A 64 0.69 -2.84 0.86
C SER A 64 1.99 -2.25 0.31
N TYR A 65 1.92 -1.08 -0.34
CA TYR A 65 3.09 -0.36 -0.78
C TYR A 65 3.99 0.04 0.39
N GLU A 66 3.42 0.58 1.47
CA GLU A 66 4.17 0.90 2.69
C GLU A 66 4.94 -0.30 3.21
N CYS A 67 4.28 -1.46 3.33
CA CYS A 67 4.87 -2.71 3.81
C CYS A 67 5.98 -3.28 2.91
N SER A 68 5.99 -2.90 1.63
CA SER A 68 7.03 -3.32 0.67
C SER A 68 8.29 -2.47 0.71
N ARG A 69 8.30 -1.38 1.49
CA ARG A 69 9.49 -0.53 1.63
C ARG A 69 10.58 -1.26 2.41
N PRO A 70 11.86 -1.00 2.11
CA PRO A 70 12.97 -1.55 2.88
C PRO A 70 12.79 -1.30 4.39
N GLY A 71 12.83 -2.36 5.19
CA GLY A 71 12.71 -2.29 6.66
C GLY A 71 11.30 -2.21 7.23
N THR A 72 10.24 -2.36 6.42
CA THR A 72 8.84 -2.14 6.86
C THR A 72 7.92 -3.37 6.71
N THR A 73 8.50 -4.55 6.47
CA THR A 73 7.77 -5.79 6.20
C THR A 73 6.61 -6.02 7.15
N CYS A 74 5.43 -6.28 6.58
CA CYS A 74 4.23 -6.56 7.36
C CYS A 74 4.08 -8.06 7.58
N MET A 75 4.19 -8.48 8.84
CA MET A 75 4.18 -9.89 9.22
C MET A 75 2.82 -10.32 9.74
N GLY A 76 2.32 -11.44 9.20
CA GLY A 76 1.16 -12.13 9.72
C GLY A 76 1.50 -12.91 10.99
N ASN A 77 0.48 -13.20 11.81
CA ASN A 77 0.60 -14.04 13.00
C ASN A 77 1.04 -15.48 12.70
N ASN A 78 0.94 -15.90 11.44
CA ASN A 78 1.42 -17.17 10.93
C ASN A 78 2.87 -17.12 10.39
N GLY A 79 3.57 -16.00 10.61
CA GLY A 79 4.95 -15.79 10.14
C GLY A 79 5.06 -15.48 8.64
N GLN A 80 3.96 -15.30 7.91
CA GLN A 80 4.00 -14.93 6.50
C GLN A 80 4.23 -13.42 6.35
N ALA A 81 5.18 -13.06 5.49
CA ALA A 81 5.43 -11.68 5.10
C ALA A 81 4.47 -11.24 3.98
N TYR A 82 4.01 -9.99 4.05
CA TYR A 82 3.22 -9.34 3.02
C TYR A 82 3.76 -7.94 2.70
N PRO A 83 3.59 -7.45 1.45
CA PRO A 83 3.06 -8.19 0.30
C PRO A 83 3.97 -9.34 -0.12
N ARG A 84 3.38 -10.33 -0.78
CA ARG A 84 4.11 -11.49 -1.30
C ARG A 84 3.76 -11.73 -2.75
N GLY A 85 4.72 -12.30 -3.48
CA GLY A 85 4.50 -12.73 -4.85
C GLY A 85 3.43 -13.81 -4.92
N TRP A 86 2.57 -13.69 -5.93
CA TRP A 86 1.55 -14.64 -6.31
C TRP A 86 1.95 -15.31 -7.63
N PHE A 87 1.99 -16.64 -7.64
CA PHE A 87 2.22 -17.40 -8.86
C PHE A 87 0.96 -17.34 -9.73
N ASN A 88 1.02 -16.52 -10.77
CA ASN A 88 -0.13 -16.22 -11.62
C ASN A 88 -0.29 -17.19 -12.80
N ASP A 89 -0.04 -18.47 -12.58
CA ASP A 89 -0.10 -19.55 -13.58
C ASP A 89 -1.44 -20.32 -13.56
N GLY A 90 -2.33 -20.01 -12.61
CA GLY A 90 -3.57 -20.75 -12.39
C GLY A 90 -3.39 -22.06 -11.60
N GLY A 91 -2.17 -22.31 -11.10
CA GLY A 91 -1.87 -23.44 -10.22
C GLY A 91 -2.72 -23.44 -8.95
N GLN A 92 -2.93 -24.63 -8.37
CA GLN A 92 -3.74 -24.83 -7.16
C GLN A 92 -5.22 -24.37 -7.27
N GLY A 93 -5.76 -24.25 -8.49
CA GLY A 93 -7.11 -23.74 -8.72
C GLY A 93 -7.26 -22.25 -8.43
N GLY A 94 -6.13 -21.51 -8.48
CA GLY A 94 -6.08 -20.06 -8.33
C GLY A 94 -6.56 -19.31 -9.58
N PRO A 95 -7.08 -18.07 -9.44
CA PRO A 95 -7.37 -17.22 -10.57
C PRO A 95 -6.09 -16.79 -11.29
N LYS A 96 -6.21 -16.64 -12.63
CA LYS A 96 -5.17 -16.07 -13.48
C LYS A 96 -5.50 -14.62 -13.80
N TRP A 97 -4.78 -13.71 -13.16
CA TRP A 97 -5.02 -12.27 -13.19
C TRP A 97 -4.44 -11.58 -14.42
N LYS A 98 -5.17 -10.62 -15.00
CA LYS A 98 -4.68 -9.80 -16.12
C LYS A 98 -4.35 -8.35 -15.77
N CYS A 99 -4.82 -7.87 -14.62
CA CYS A 99 -4.44 -6.56 -14.06
C CYS A 99 -4.59 -5.39 -15.04
N GLY A 100 -5.75 -5.30 -15.72
CA GLY A 100 -6.05 -4.23 -16.68
C GLY A 100 -5.52 -4.43 -18.11
N GLY A 101 -4.80 -5.52 -18.38
CA GLY A 101 -4.39 -5.92 -19.72
C GLY A 101 -5.25 -7.03 -20.32
N ASP A 102 -4.99 -7.36 -21.59
CA ASP A 102 -5.62 -8.49 -22.27
C ASP A 102 -4.96 -9.84 -21.94
N VAL A 103 -3.72 -9.81 -21.45
CA VAL A 103 -2.88 -10.95 -21.11
C VAL A 103 -2.66 -11.06 -19.61
N ALA A 104 -2.35 -12.26 -19.13
CA ALA A 104 -2.06 -12.46 -17.71
C ALA A 104 -0.77 -11.74 -17.29
N ALA A 105 -0.81 -11.13 -16.11
CA ALA A 105 0.33 -10.43 -15.53
C ALA A 105 1.38 -11.43 -15.04
N ALA A 106 2.65 -11.19 -15.37
CA ALA A 106 3.75 -12.02 -14.87
C ALA A 106 4.05 -11.75 -13.38
N ASP A 107 3.94 -10.49 -12.96
CA ASP A 107 4.28 -10.05 -11.61
C ASP A 107 3.00 -9.62 -10.87
N VAL A 108 2.43 -10.57 -10.12
CA VAL A 108 1.27 -10.32 -9.25
C VAL A 108 1.72 -10.43 -7.80
N SER A 109 1.27 -9.48 -6.99
CA SER A 109 1.40 -9.50 -5.54
C SER A 109 0.04 -9.70 -4.90
N GLU A 110 0.03 -10.37 -3.75
CA GLU A 110 -1.15 -10.43 -2.88
C GLU A 110 -0.91 -9.70 -1.55
N PHE A 111 -1.99 -9.15 -1.02
CA PHE A 111 -2.00 -8.52 0.29
C PHE A 111 -3.30 -8.84 1.07
N PRO A 112 -3.24 -8.99 2.41
CA PRO A 112 -4.41 -9.25 3.22
C PRO A 112 -5.46 -8.15 3.13
N LEU A 113 -6.71 -8.58 2.91
CA LEU A 113 -7.87 -7.71 2.91
C LEU A 113 -8.74 -8.06 4.14
N PRO A 114 -8.54 -7.38 5.28
CA PRO A 114 -9.12 -7.80 6.54
C PRO A 114 -10.64 -7.62 6.57
N THR A 115 -11.31 -8.54 7.28
CA THR A 115 -12.74 -8.47 7.59
C THR A 115 -12.98 -8.60 9.09
N PRO A 116 -14.02 -7.96 9.66
CA PRO A 116 -14.98 -7.08 8.99
C PRO A 116 -14.31 -5.81 8.45
N LEU A 117 -14.91 -5.21 7.41
CA LEU A 117 -14.41 -3.99 6.78
C LEU A 117 -14.03 -2.97 7.86
N PRO A 118 -12.75 -2.56 7.93
CA PRO A 118 -12.32 -1.57 8.89
C PRO A 118 -13.13 -0.30 8.71
N THR A 119 -13.82 0.14 9.76
CA THR A 119 -14.34 1.51 9.81
C THR A 119 -13.24 2.55 10.05
N SER A 120 -11.98 2.10 10.18
CA SER A 120 -10.80 2.92 10.45
C SER A 120 -9.59 2.35 9.69
N PRO A 121 -8.74 3.20 9.08
CA PRO A 121 -7.49 2.79 8.46
C PRO A 121 -6.57 1.97 9.38
N SER A 122 -6.65 2.17 10.70
CA SER A 122 -5.86 1.44 11.70
C SER A 122 -6.16 -0.05 11.80
N ARG A 123 -7.24 -0.56 11.17
CA ARG A 123 -7.50 -2.01 11.10
C ARG A 123 -7.18 -2.64 9.76
N ILE A 124 -6.55 -1.90 8.84
CA ILE A 124 -5.90 -2.48 7.66
C ILE A 124 -4.71 -3.30 8.14
N PHE A 125 -4.46 -4.45 7.52
CA PHE A 125 -3.34 -5.30 7.88
C PHE A 125 -1.99 -4.56 7.75
N PRO A 126 -1.03 -4.74 8.67
CA PRO A 126 -1.11 -5.50 9.91
C PRO A 126 -1.97 -4.77 10.95
N ASN A 127 -2.90 -5.50 11.58
CA ASN A 127 -3.81 -5.01 12.63
C ASN A 127 -3.45 -5.63 13.99
N ASP A 128 -4.19 -5.33 15.05
CA ASP A 128 -3.89 -5.79 16.42
C ASP A 128 -3.72 -7.31 16.57
N THR A 129 -4.33 -8.10 15.69
CA THR A 129 -4.24 -9.58 15.72
C THR A 129 -3.17 -10.13 14.76
N ASN A 130 -2.62 -9.29 13.89
CA ASN A 130 -1.81 -9.66 12.73
C ASN A 130 -2.42 -10.81 11.91
N ASN A 131 -3.74 -11.02 11.99
CA ASN A 131 -4.41 -12.06 11.25
C ASN A 131 -4.63 -11.58 9.81
N PRO A 132 -4.09 -12.28 8.79
CA PRO A 132 -4.31 -11.89 7.40
C PRO A 132 -5.75 -12.15 6.92
N GLY A 133 -6.56 -12.87 7.68
CA GLY A 133 -7.95 -13.17 7.33
C GLY A 133 -8.08 -14.01 6.06
N LEU A 134 -9.30 -14.07 5.54
CA LEU A 134 -9.66 -14.95 4.41
C LEU A 134 -9.54 -14.27 3.05
N TYR A 135 -9.60 -12.95 2.96
CA TYR A 135 -9.64 -12.27 1.66
C TYR A 135 -8.26 -11.71 1.29
N ARG A 136 -7.98 -11.69 0.00
CA ARG A 136 -6.75 -11.13 -0.55
C ARG A 136 -7.08 -10.17 -1.67
N LEU A 137 -6.36 -9.05 -1.68
CA LEU A 137 -6.29 -8.13 -2.81
C LEU A 137 -5.07 -8.50 -3.64
N PHE A 138 -5.25 -8.57 -4.95
CA PHE A 138 -4.21 -8.86 -5.94
C PHE A 138 -3.94 -7.62 -6.78
N TYR A 139 -2.66 -7.34 -7.03
CA TYR A 139 -2.23 -6.19 -7.81
C TYR A 139 -0.89 -6.44 -8.49
N SER A 140 -0.57 -5.66 -9.51
CA SER A 140 0.75 -5.60 -10.14
C SER A 140 1.42 -4.25 -9.87
N LEU A 141 2.74 -4.23 -9.80
CA LEU A 141 3.53 -3.00 -9.62
C LEU A 141 4.29 -2.74 -10.93
N THR A 142 3.78 -1.85 -11.78
CA THR A 142 4.30 -1.61 -13.14
C THR A 142 5.48 -0.63 -13.19
N LYS A 143 5.66 0.17 -12.15
CA LYS A 143 6.90 0.95 -11.94
C LYS A 143 7.53 0.48 -10.65
N GLY A 144 8.58 -0.33 -10.76
CA GLY A 144 9.41 -0.73 -9.63
C GLY A 144 9.90 0.50 -8.88
N PHE A 145 10.05 0.38 -7.56
CA PHE A 145 10.47 1.42 -6.61
C PHE A 145 11.46 2.45 -7.22
N ASN A 146 10.91 3.47 -7.88
CA ASN A 146 11.65 4.67 -8.20
C ASN A 146 11.37 5.64 -7.05
N PRO A 147 12.38 6.30 -6.48
CA PRO A 147 12.17 7.28 -5.41
C PRO A 147 11.12 8.35 -5.72
N THR A 148 10.77 8.56 -6.99
CA THR A 148 9.85 9.63 -7.41
C THR A 148 8.38 9.20 -7.57
N SER A 149 8.08 7.98 -7.99
CA SER A 149 6.68 7.54 -8.21
C SER A 149 6.52 6.03 -8.33
N ALA A 150 5.37 5.51 -7.90
CA ALA A 150 4.97 4.11 -8.06
C ALA A 150 3.54 4.01 -8.62
N THR A 151 3.28 3.02 -9.48
CA THR A 151 1.94 2.73 -9.99
C THR A 151 1.55 1.32 -9.62
N MET A 152 0.45 1.19 -8.87
CA MET A 152 -0.12 -0.10 -8.50
C MET A 152 -1.38 -0.32 -9.32
N VAL A 153 -1.38 -1.41 -10.08
CA VAL A 153 -2.50 -1.77 -10.96
C VAL A 153 -3.30 -2.86 -10.29
N TYR A 154 -4.56 -2.57 -9.98
CA TYR A 154 -5.46 -3.53 -9.35
C TYR A 154 -5.76 -4.70 -10.29
N CYS A 155 -5.68 -5.92 -9.76
CA CYS A 155 -6.01 -7.15 -10.48
C CYS A 155 -7.34 -7.73 -10.04
N GLY A 156 -7.66 -7.66 -8.75
CA GLY A 156 -8.90 -8.20 -8.21
C GLY A 156 -8.80 -8.56 -6.73
N VAL A 157 -9.86 -9.15 -6.22
CA VAL A 157 -10.01 -9.71 -4.88
C VAL A 157 -10.47 -11.15 -5.00
N ALA A 158 -9.92 -12.01 -4.15
CA ALA A 158 -10.39 -13.38 -4.02
C ALA A 158 -10.44 -13.83 -2.56
N VAL A 159 -11.29 -14.82 -2.31
CA VAL A 159 -11.25 -15.63 -1.09
C VAL A 159 -10.02 -16.55 -1.19
N HIS A 160 -9.10 -16.41 -0.25
CA HIS A 160 -7.91 -17.23 -0.08
C HIS A 160 -8.26 -18.52 0.68
N ALA A 161 -9.14 -19.31 0.06
CA ALA A 161 -9.51 -20.66 0.43
C ALA A 161 -9.45 -21.51 -0.84
N ALA A 162 -8.92 -22.73 -0.80
CA ALA A 162 -8.90 -23.60 -1.98
C ALA A 162 -10.26 -24.29 -2.18
N PRO A 163 -10.88 -24.28 -3.38
CA PRO A 163 -10.47 -23.53 -4.58
C PRO A 163 -10.74 -22.02 -4.44
N TYR A 164 -9.83 -21.20 -4.98
CA TYR A 164 -9.90 -19.74 -4.85
C TYR A 164 -11.13 -19.19 -5.56
N ASN A 165 -11.87 -18.33 -4.87
CA ASN A 165 -13.10 -17.75 -5.41
C ASN A 165 -12.91 -16.25 -5.64
N THR A 166 -12.91 -15.86 -6.92
CA THR A 166 -12.87 -14.45 -7.34
C THR A 166 -14.12 -13.71 -6.89
N CYS A 167 -13.94 -12.52 -6.35
CA CYS A 167 -15.05 -11.67 -5.93
C CYS A 167 -15.55 -10.79 -7.09
N ASP A 168 -14.66 -10.31 -7.95
CA ASP A 168 -14.99 -9.26 -8.92
C ASP A 168 -15.63 -9.72 -10.22
N ARG A 169 -16.45 -10.79 -10.19
CA ARG A 169 -16.98 -11.43 -11.40
C ARG A 169 -17.74 -10.50 -12.37
N SER A 170 -18.20 -9.31 -11.93
CA SER A 170 -18.91 -8.33 -12.77
C SER A 170 -18.10 -7.12 -13.21
N THR A 171 -17.02 -6.76 -12.51
CA THR A 171 -16.11 -5.64 -12.86
C THR A 171 -14.79 -6.12 -13.48
N ALA A 172 -14.54 -7.43 -13.43
CA ALA A 172 -13.50 -8.17 -14.12
C ALA A 172 -13.81 -8.42 -15.61
N THR A 173 -14.41 -7.47 -16.34
CA THR A 173 -14.59 -7.59 -17.80
C THR A 173 -13.24 -7.77 -18.53
N ALA A 174 -12.11 -7.63 -17.84
CA ALA A 174 -10.78 -7.98 -18.32
C ALA A 174 -9.88 -8.72 -17.32
N ALA A 175 -10.32 -9.26 -16.17
CA ALA A 175 -9.36 -9.58 -15.09
C ALA A 175 -9.05 -11.05 -14.79
N THR A 176 -9.86 -12.03 -15.23
CA THR A 176 -9.55 -13.45 -14.98
C THR A 176 -9.95 -14.37 -16.13
N GLU A 177 -9.09 -15.33 -16.48
CA GLU A 177 -9.55 -16.54 -17.18
C GLU A 177 -10.24 -17.44 -16.15
N THR A 178 -11.45 -17.91 -16.45
CA THR A 178 -12.14 -18.87 -15.58
C THR A 178 -11.24 -20.09 -15.41
N PRO A 179 -11.00 -20.59 -14.18
CA PRO A 179 -10.21 -21.80 -14.00
C PRO A 179 -10.87 -22.91 -14.82
N THR A 180 -10.12 -23.47 -15.78
CA THR A 180 -10.56 -24.64 -16.51
C THR A 180 -10.77 -25.72 -15.46
N ALA A 181 -12.02 -26.13 -15.26
CA ALA A 181 -12.32 -27.29 -14.44
C ALA A 181 -11.39 -28.41 -14.91
N VAL A 182 -10.64 -29.00 -13.99
CA VAL A 182 -9.86 -30.20 -14.28
C VAL A 182 -10.88 -31.26 -14.65
N GLY A 183 -11.14 -31.38 -15.95
CA GLY A 183 -11.89 -32.47 -16.52
C GLY A 183 -11.07 -33.72 -16.26
N GLU A 184 -11.67 -34.64 -15.51
CA GLU A 184 -11.25 -36.02 -15.38
C GLU A 184 -10.89 -36.58 -16.76
N LEU A 185 -9.63 -36.98 -16.92
CA LEU A 185 -9.20 -38.00 -17.87
C LEU A 185 -9.22 -39.35 -17.15
#